data_AF-A0A947YML6-F1
#
_entry.id   AF-A0A947YML6-F1
#
_cell.length_a   1.000
_cell.length_b   1.000
_cell.length_c   1.000
_cell.angle_alpha   90.00
_cell.angle_beta   90.00
_cell.angle_gamma   90.00
#
_symmetry.space_group_name_H-M   'P 1'
#
loop_
_entity.id
_entity.type
_entity.pdbx_description
1 polymer ?
#
loop_
_entity_poly.entity_id
_entity_poly.type
_entity_poly.pdbx_seq_one_letter_code
_entity_poly.pdbx_strand_id
1 'polypeptide(L)'
;MKGLEHDSRLYTNVEEARRGSIVASDKTRLAEDFPSLMVSVIPGAIAQSQEEEMFKTLGTLWGGKPAVVALHQRVAGNTLPDSPVPLGVVTRPLEEKEISQLLAYPAISLTPHLGRRYRPSNIVTVGTLANVNYFECCSLLYSATNYKGDSGIEKEKNDILAGVNGGQLVIKDSSGNIIRTILQVFKRDGEDVQL
;
A
#
# COMPACT_ATOMS: atom_id res chain seq x y z
N MET A 1 -5.30 -31.07 -3.61
CA MET A 1 -4.17 -30.67 -2.74
C MET A 1 -4.31 -31.40 -1.41
N LYS A 2 -3.24 -31.99 -0.88
CA LYS A 2 -3.30 -32.69 0.41
C LYS A 2 -3.57 -31.67 1.54
N GLY A 3 -4.67 -31.85 2.30
CA GLY A 3 -5.03 -31.02 3.46
C GLY A 3 -5.97 -29.84 3.20
N LEU A 4 -6.65 -29.76 2.05
CA LEU A 4 -7.79 -28.86 1.83
C LEU A 4 -9.06 -29.69 1.86
N GLU A 5 -9.83 -29.56 2.95
CA GLU A 5 -11.18 -30.12 3.07
C GLU A 5 -12.22 -29.07 2.62
N HIS A 6 -13.48 -29.48 2.51
CA HIS A 6 -14.55 -28.62 1.94
C HIS A 6 -14.72 -27.29 2.68
N ASP A 7 -14.50 -27.29 3.98
CA ASP A 7 -14.67 -26.14 4.88
C ASP A 7 -13.34 -25.40 5.19
N SER A 8 -12.22 -25.90 4.66
CA SER A 8 -10.91 -25.30 4.86
C SER A 8 -10.79 -23.97 4.12
N ARG A 9 -10.10 -23.00 4.74
CA ARG A 9 -9.90 -21.66 4.17
C ARG A 9 -8.43 -21.30 4.11
N LEU A 10 -8.03 -20.64 3.03
CA LEU A 10 -6.73 -19.98 2.97
C LEU A 10 -6.78 -18.69 3.79
N TYR A 11 -5.75 -18.48 4.59
CA TYR A 11 -5.59 -17.29 5.40
C TYR A 11 -4.18 -16.75 5.22
N THR A 12 -4.08 -15.46 4.94
CA THR A 12 -2.81 -14.76 4.82
C THR A 12 -2.73 -13.70 5.92
N ASN A 13 -1.61 -13.67 6.63
CA ASN A 13 -1.21 -12.53 7.44
C ASN A 13 0.05 -11.92 6.82
N VAL A 14 0.12 -10.60 6.76
CA VAL A 14 1.29 -9.86 6.26
C VAL A 14 1.77 -8.93 7.35
N GLU A 15 3.05 -8.99 7.66
CA GLU A 15 3.71 -8.07 8.56
C GLU A 15 4.53 -7.08 7.73
N GLU A 16 4.07 -5.83 7.69
CA GLU A 16 4.74 -4.79 6.90
C GLU A 16 6.16 -4.52 7.40
N ALA A 17 7.11 -4.63 6.48
CA ALA A 17 8.45 -4.14 6.66
C ALA A 17 8.52 -2.65 6.30
N ARG A 18 9.44 -1.97 6.95
CA ARG A 18 9.83 -0.60 6.63
C ARG A 18 10.96 -0.63 5.63
N ARG A 19 10.90 0.28 4.67
CA ARG A 19 12.05 0.65 3.86
C ARG A 19 12.94 1.59 4.68
N GLY A 20 14.24 1.38 4.63
CA GLY A 20 15.23 2.25 5.27
C GLY A 20 15.11 3.71 4.81
N SER A 21 15.51 4.63 5.68
CA SER A 21 15.51 6.06 5.40
C SER A 21 16.80 6.48 4.69
N ILE A 22 16.72 7.52 3.86
CA ILE A 22 17.88 8.21 3.32
C ILE A 22 18.08 9.47 4.16
N VAL A 23 19.23 9.60 4.81
CA VAL A 23 19.54 10.65 5.79
C VAL A 23 20.76 11.43 5.32
N ALA A 24 20.60 12.75 5.19
CA ALA A 24 21.70 13.65 4.86
C ALA A 24 22.68 13.82 6.03
N SER A 25 23.86 14.37 5.74
CA SER A 25 24.92 14.63 6.72
C SER A 25 24.48 15.54 7.88
N ASP A 26 23.54 16.46 7.63
CA ASP A 26 22.90 17.34 8.61
C ASP A 26 21.78 16.66 9.43
N LYS A 27 21.61 15.34 9.27
CA LYS A 27 20.54 14.51 9.87
C LYS A 27 19.14 14.73 9.32
N THR A 28 18.99 15.50 8.23
CA THR A 28 17.71 15.62 7.54
C THR A 28 17.33 14.31 6.86
N ARG A 29 16.14 13.79 7.15
CA ARG A 29 15.57 12.63 6.43
C ARG A 29 15.07 13.07 5.06
N LEU A 30 15.80 12.70 4.01
CA LEU A 30 15.49 12.99 2.61
C LEU A 30 14.44 12.03 2.03
N ALA A 31 14.42 10.79 2.49
CA ALA A 31 13.35 9.84 2.22
C ALA A 31 13.11 8.97 3.46
N GLU A 32 11.86 8.70 3.79
CA GLU A 32 11.51 7.84 4.92
C GLU A 32 10.10 7.28 4.78
N ASP A 33 9.88 6.16 5.47
CA ASP A 33 8.55 5.62 5.67
C ASP A 33 7.87 6.31 6.84
N PHE A 34 6.62 6.71 6.65
CA PHE A 34 5.80 7.37 7.66
C PHE A 34 4.43 6.68 7.82
N PRO A 35 3.79 6.77 9.00
CA PRO A 35 2.42 6.30 9.18
C PRO A 35 1.46 7.03 8.23
N SER A 36 0.70 6.27 7.47
CA SER A 36 -0.25 6.76 6.47
C SER A 36 -1.52 5.90 6.48
N LEU A 37 -2.35 6.10 5.47
CA LEU A 37 -3.61 5.41 5.29
C LEU A 37 -3.65 4.79 3.89
N MET A 38 -4.08 3.53 3.82
CA MET A 38 -4.54 2.90 2.59
C MET A 38 -6.03 3.16 2.43
N VAL A 39 -6.38 3.71 1.27
CA VAL A 39 -7.76 3.97 0.85
C VAL A 39 -8.27 2.79 0.07
N SER A 40 -9.40 2.24 0.51
CA SER A 40 -10.11 1.16 -0.17
C SER A 40 -11.57 1.55 -0.42
N VAL A 41 -12.18 0.97 -1.45
CA VAL A 41 -13.61 1.14 -1.76
C VAL A 41 -14.32 -0.20 -1.71
N ILE A 42 -15.46 -0.27 -1.05
CA ILE A 42 -16.35 -1.43 -0.96
C ILE A 42 -17.43 -1.28 -2.05
N PRO A 43 -17.37 -2.04 -3.16
CA PRO A 43 -18.26 -1.80 -4.31
C PRO A 43 -19.75 -1.83 -3.97
N GLY A 44 -20.20 -2.78 -3.16
CA GLY A 44 -21.60 -2.97 -2.77
C GLY A 44 -22.16 -1.87 -1.87
N ALA A 45 -21.30 -1.03 -1.29
CA ALA A 45 -21.69 0.08 -0.42
C ALA A 45 -21.72 1.44 -1.14
N ILE A 46 -21.46 1.48 -2.45
CA ILE A 46 -21.46 2.72 -3.24
C ILE A 46 -22.90 3.20 -3.41
N ALA A 47 -23.20 4.38 -2.88
CA ALA A 47 -24.44 5.07 -3.16
C ALA A 47 -24.38 5.67 -4.57
N GLN A 48 -25.27 5.23 -5.47
CA GLN A 48 -25.28 5.67 -6.87
C GLN A 48 -25.38 7.20 -7.02
N SER A 49 -26.07 7.88 -6.10
CA SER A 49 -26.18 9.35 -6.08
C SER A 49 -24.88 10.07 -5.74
N GLN A 50 -23.90 9.38 -5.15
CA GLN A 50 -22.63 9.94 -4.68
C GLN A 50 -21.42 9.41 -5.45
N GLU A 51 -21.60 8.42 -6.34
CA GLU A 51 -20.53 7.70 -7.02
C GLU A 51 -19.56 8.62 -7.77
N GLU A 52 -20.09 9.53 -8.60
CA GLU A 52 -19.26 10.43 -9.40
C GLU A 52 -18.45 11.39 -8.51
N GLU A 53 -19.07 11.96 -7.48
CA GLU A 53 -18.41 12.88 -6.55
C GLU A 53 -17.36 12.15 -5.70
N MET A 54 -17.65 10.93 -5.26
CA MET A 54 -16.73 10.08 -4.51
C MET A 54 -15.46 9.82 -5.32
N PHE A 55 -15.59 9.38 -6.58
CA PHE A 55 -14.42 9.11 -7.43
C PHE A 55 -13.66 10.38 -7.82
N LYS A 56 -14.34 11.52 -7.99
CA LYS A 56 -13.66 12.82 -8.15
C LYS A 56 -12.83 13.17 -6.92
N THR A 57 -13.41 13.04 -5.73
CA THR A 57 -12.71 13.28 -4.46
C THR A 57 -11.48 12.38 -4.34
N LEU A 58 -11.62 11.08 -4.61
CA LEU A 58 -10.51 10.13 -4.61
C LEU A 58 -9.39 10.50 -5.59
N GLY A 59 -9.73 10.94 -6.81
CA GLY A 59 -8.75 11.36 -7.81
C GLY A 59 -7.82 12.48 -7.34
N THR A 60 -8.28 13.35 -6.41
CA THR A 60 -7.46 14.45 -5.87
C THR A 60 -6.39 14.00 -4.88
N LEU A 61 -6.57 12.84 -4.21
CA LEU A 61 -5.69 12.40 -3.11
C LEU A 61 -4.25 12.17 -3.56
N TRP A 62 -4.07 11.77 -4.82
CA TRP A 62 -2.77 11.46 -5.42
C TRP A 62 -2.33 12.50 -6.44
N GLY A 63 -2.78 13.75 -6.27
CA GLY A 63 -2.42 14.88 -7.13
C GLY A 63 -2.89 14.70 -8.58
N GLY A 64 -4.00 14.00 -8.80
CA GLY A 64 -4.54 13.73 -10.13
C GLY A 64 -3.78 12.68 -10.95
N LYS A 65 -2.81 11.96 -10.36
CA LYS A 65 -2.03 10.94 -11.06
C LYS A 65 -2.89 9.79 -11.61
N PRO A 66 -3.76 9.13 -10.83
CA PRO A 66 -4.71 8.18 -11.40
C PRO A 66 -5.85 8.97 -12.07
N ALA A 67 -6.15 8.64 -13.32
CA ALA A 67 -7.38 9.09 -13.94
C ALA A 67 -8.58 8.52 -13.17
N VAL A 68 -9.63 9.33 -12.98
CA VAL A 68 -10.87 8.94 -12.27
C VAL A 68 -11.45 7.64 -12.85
N VAL A 69 -11.41 7.50 -14.18
CA VAL A 69 -11.87 6.28 -14.89
C VAL A 69 -11.09 5.02 -14.49
N ALA A 70 -9.78 5.13 -14.22
CA ALA A 70 -8.97 3.99 -13.82
C ALA A 70 -9.33 3.52 -12.40
N LEU A 71 -9.63 4.46 -11.50
CA LEU A 71 -10.14 4.12 -10.16
C LEU A 71 -11.49 3.41 -10.26
N HIS A 72 -12.40 3.94 -11.08
CA HIS A 72 -13.71 3.35 -11.32
C HIS A 72 -13.61 1.92 -11.85
N GLN A 73 -12.81 1.70 -12.90
CA GLN A 73 -12.58 0.37 -13.49
C GLN A 73 -12.02 -0.65 -12.49
N ARG A 74 -11.12 -0.23 -11.60
CA ARG A 74 -10.56 -1.11 -10.56
C ARG A 74 -11.62 -1.58 -9.57
N VAL A 75 -12.55 -0.69 -9.22
CA VAL A 75 -13.66 -1.01 -8.31
C VAL A 75 -14.73 -1.84 -9.01
N ALA A 76 -15.17 -1.43 -10.20
CA ALA A 76 -16.21 -2.11 -10.97
C ALA A 76 -15.77 -3.50 -11.49
N GLY A 77 -14.48 -3.70 -11.70
CA GLY A 77 -13.91 -4.99 -12.10
C GLY A 77 -13.88 -6.04 -10.98
N ASN A 78 -14.12 -5.66 -9.72
CA ASN A 78 -14.17 -6.62 -8.62
C ASN A 78 -15.54 -7.29 -8.54
N THR A 79 -15.58 -8.62 -8.66
CA THR A 79 -16.81 -9.42 -8.60
C THR A 79 -17.30 -9.69 -7.17
N LEU A 80 -16.54 -9.30 -6.16
CA LEU A 80 -16.88 -9.47 -4.74
C LEU A 80 -17.41 -8.14 -4.18
N PRO A 81 -18.73 -7.92 -4.12
CA PRO A 81 -19.31 -6.61 -3.79
C PRO A 81 -18.97 -6.14 -2.38
N ASP A 82 -18.85 -7.05 -1.42
CA ASP A 82 -18.60 -6.70 -0.01
C ASP A 82 -17.11 -6.68 0.35
N SER A 83 -16.22 -6.96 -0.61
CA SER A 83 -14.79 -6.99 -0.37
C SER A 83 -14.16 -5.62 -0.68
N PRO A 84 -13.41 -5.02 0.28
CA PRO A 84 -12.69 -3.78 0.02
C PRO A 84 -11.69 -3.94 -1.12
N VAL A 85 -11.77 -3.02 -2.09
CA VAL A 85 -10.82 -2.90 -3.20
C VAL A 85 -9.79 -1.84 -2.84
N PRO A 86 -8.51 -2.20 -2.59
CA PRO A 86 -7.49 -1.23 -2.28
C PRO A 86 -7.16 -0.40 -3.52
N LEU A 87 -7.24 0.92 -3.38
CA LEU A 87 -6.99 1.88 -4.46
C LEU A 87 -5.60 2.50 -4.37
N GLY A 88 -5.15 2.83 -3.16
CA GLY A 88 -3.85 3.45 -2.98
C GLY A 88 -3.55 3.87 -1.54
N VAL A 89 -2.26 4.03 -1.26
CA VAL A 89 -1.73 4.61 -0.03
C VAL A 89 -1.55 6.11 -0.23
N VAL A 90 -1.92 6.91 0.75
CA VAL A 90 -1.73 8.37 0.70
C VAL A 90 -0.24 8.70 0.90
N THR A 91 0.33 9.56 0.05
CA THR A 91 1.77 9.90 0.08
C THR A 91 2.09 11.13 0.95
N ARG A 92 1.11 11.62 1.69
CA ARG A 92 1.22 12.73 2.64
C ARG A 92 0.28 12.50 3.83
N PRO A 93 0.51 13.17 4.97
CA PRO A 93 -0.50 13.25 6.01
C PRO A 93 -1.80 13.88 5.46
N LEU A 94 -2.94 13.30 5.82
CA LEU A 94 -4.26 13.89 5.60
C LEU A 94 -4.64 14.75 6.79
N GLU A 95 -5.31 15.87 6.53
CA GLU A 95 -5.95 16.65 7.57
C GLU A 95 -7.23 15.97 8.07
N GLU A 96 -7.65 16.27 9.30
CA GLU A 96 -8.86 15.69 9.91
C GLU A 96 -10.13 15.94 9.08
N LYS A 97 -10.21 17.11 8.43
CA LYS A 97 -11.30 17.45 7.52
C LYS A 97 -11.32 16.55 6.28
N GLU A 98 -10.16 16.24 5.71
CA GLU A 98 -10.04 15.35 4.55
C GLU A 98 -10.43 13.91 4.93
N ILE A 99 -10.00 13.45 6.11
CA ILE A 99 -10.39 12.13 6.64
C ILE A 99 -11.91 12.07 6.82
N SER A 100 -12.49 13.10 7.45
CA SER A 100 -13.93 13.18 7.67
C SER A 100 -14.72 13.21 6.36
N GLN A 101 -14.24 13.93 5.36
CA GLN A 101 -14.86 13.98 4.03
C GLN A 101 -14.81 12.61 3.34
N LEU A 102 -13.70 11.89 3.43
CA LEU A 102 -13.59 10.54 2.87
C LEU A 102 -14.54 9.56 3.58
N LEU A 103 -14.59 9.61 4.91
CA LEU A 103 -15.44 8.73 5.71
C LEU A 103 -16.93 9.08 5.64
N ALA A 104 -17.30 10.22 5.06
CA ALA A 104 -18.69 10.55 4.75
C ALA A 104 -19.29 9.66 3.64
N TYR A 105 -18.44 9.01 2.84
CA TYR A 105 -18.86 8.00 1.87
C TYR A 105 -18.84 6.61 2.53
N PRO A 106 -19.98 5.92 2.69
CA PRO A 106 -20.04 4.61 3.33
C PRO A 106 -19.18 3.53 2.65
N ALA A 107 -18.94 3.71 1.36
CA ALA A 107 -18.12 2.80 0.57
C ALA A 107 -16.61 2.95 0.82
N ILE A 108 -16.14 4.06 1.40
CA ILE A 108 -14.70 4.30 1.61
C ILE A 108 -14.28 3.73 2.96
N SER A 109 -13.21 2.94 2.93
CA SER A 109 -12.51 2.46 4.13
C SER A 109 -11.07 2.99 4.15
N LEU A 110 -10.64 3.41 5.33
CA LEU A 110 -9.28 3.86 5.60
C LEU A 110 -8.65 2.88 6.58
N THR A 111 -7.49 2.33 6.21
CA THR A 111 -6.74 1.40 7.06
C THR A 111 -5.32 1.91 7.29
N PRO A 112 -4.76 1.80 8.50
CA PRO A 112 -3.37 2.15 8.75
C PRO A 112 -2.43 1.41 7.78
N HIS A 113 -1.50 2.13 7.19
CA HIS A 113 -0.51 1.58 6.25
C HIS A 113 0.76 2.44 6.29
N LEU A 114 1.93 1.92 5.94
CA LEU A 114 3.10 2.76 5.71
C LEU A 114 3.03 3.49 4.36
N GLY A 115 3.47 4.74 4.30
CA GLY A 115 3.70 5.47 3.05
C GLY A 115 5.15 5.90 2.92
N ARG A 116 5.64 6.12 1.69
CA ARG A 116 6.97 6.69 1.42
C ARG A 116 6.86 8.19 1.15
N ARG A 117 7.58 9.02 1.90
CA ARG A 117 7.67 10.46 1.65
C ARG A 117 9.09 10.87 1.26
N TYR A 118 9.19 11.93 0.47
CA TYR A 118 10.43 12.50 -0.01
C TYR A 118 10.53 13.97 0.37
N ARG A 119 11.75 14.42 0.67
CA ARG A 119 12.11 15.83 0.75
C ARG A 119 13.07 16.16 -0.39
N PRO A 120 12.90 17.30 -1.07
CA PRO A 120 13.87 17.76 -2.06
C PRO A 120 15.26 17.90 -1.45
N SER A 121 16.29 17.59 -2.23
CA SER A 121 17.69 17.86 -1.91
C SER A 121 18.33 18.60 -3.07
N ASN A 122 19.18 19.57 -2.75
CA ASN A 122 20.02 20.30 -3.71
C ASN A 122 21.42 19.69 -3.86
N ILE A 123 21.75 18.65 -3.08
CA ILE A 123 23.07 18.02 -3.06
C ILE A 123 23.05 16.70 -3.83
N VAL A 124 21.98 15.91 -3.64
CA VAL A 124 21.85 14.57 -4.22
C VAL A 124 20.50 14.40 -4.90
N THR A 125 20.47 13.54 -5.92
CA THR A 125 19.20 13.04 -6.45
C THR A 125 18.71 11.88 -5.58
N VAL A 126 17.77 12.16 -4.68
CA VAL A 126 17.17 11.12 -3.80
C VAL A 126 16.56 9.99 -4.63
N GLY A 127 15.88 10.34 -5.72
CA GLY A 127 15.27 9.40 -6.64
C GLY A 127 13.83 9.02 -6.28
N THR A 128 13.31 8.02 -6.98
CA THR A 128 11.93 7.53 -6.87
C THR A 128 11.89 6.02 -6.79
N LEU A 129 10.74 5.50 -6.39
CA LEU A 129 10.46 4.06 -6.40
C LEU A 129 9.54 3.70 -7.57
N ALA A 130 9.67 2.47 -8.05
CA ALA A 130 8.76 1.83 -8.99
C ALA A 130 8.29 0.48 -8.45
N ASN A 131 7.02 0.14 -8.71
CA ASN A 131 6.50 -1.19 -8.42
C ASN A 131 7.13 -2.19 -9.41
N VAL A 132 7.63 -3.33 -8.92
CA VAL A 132 8.29 -4.35 -9.75
C VAL A 132 7.47 -5.63 -9.94
N ASN A 133 6.37 -5.78 -9.19
CA ASN A 133 5.56 -6.99 -9.23
C ASN A 133 4.34 -6.85 -10.15
N TYR A 134 3.88 -5.62 -10.36
CA TYR A 134 2.76 -5.34 -11.25
C TYR A 134 3.18 -4.29 -12.27
N PHE A 135 3.01 -4.63 -13.55
CA PHE A 135 3.06 -3.67 -14.67
C PHE A 135 1.81 -2.76 -14.70
N GLU A 136 1.22 -2.46 -13.53
CA GLU A 136 0.24 -1.40 -13.44
C GLU A 136 1.02 -0.09 -13.47
N CYS A 137 0.83 0.73 -14.50
CA CYS A 137 1.31 2.10 -14.38
C CYS A 137 0.73 2.65 -13.09
N CYS A 138 1.61 3.29 -12.34
CA CYS A 138 1.14 4.19 -11.32
C CYS A 138 0.46 3.45 -10.15
N SER A 139 0.82 2.18 -9.87
CA SER A 139 0.35 1.49 -8.65
C SER A 139 0.58 2.38 -7.44
N LEU A 140 -0.46 2.57 -6.64
CA LEU A 140 -0.46 3.40 -5.44
C LEU A 140 -0.35 2.54 -4.17
N LEU A 141 -0.19 1.23 -4.32
CA LEU A 141 -0.14 0.26 -3.22
C LEU A 141 1.29 0.06 -2.73
N TYR A 142 1.86 1.13 -2.17
CA TYR A 142 3.22 1.12 -1.66
C TYR A 142 3.47 -0.03 -0.70
N SER A 143 4.61 -0.72 -0.84
CA SER A 143 5.12 -1.71 0.11
C SER A 143 6.64 -1.77 -0.02
N ALA A 144 7.35 -1.97 1.08
CA ALA A 144 8.80 -2.08 1.08
C ALA A 144 9.33 -3.24 0.22
N THR A 145 8.52 -4.28 -0.02
CA THR A 145 8.91 -5.48 -0.79
C THR A 145 8.62 -5.35 -2.28
N ASN A 146 7.49 -4.73 -2.64
CA ASN A 146 7.02 -4.69 -4.02
C ASN A 146 7.54 -3.46 -4.79
N TYR A 147 8.19 -2.51 -4.09
CA TYR A 147 8.77 -1.32 -4.68
C TYR A 147 10.29 -1.37 -4.61
N LYS A 148 10.94 -1.09 -5.74
CA LYS A 148 12.39 -0.93 -5.82
C LYS A 148 12.74 0.49 -6.23
N GLY A 149 13.96 0.90 -5.88
CA GLY A 149 14.56 2.12 -6.38
C GLY A 149 14.63 2.14 -7.90
N ASP A 150 14.01 3.16 -8.49
CA ASP A 150 13.95 3.36 -9.94
C ASP A 150 15.06 4.32 -10.42
N SER A 151 15.36 5.34 -9.60
CA SER A 151 16.36 6.37 -9.86
C SER A 151 17.10 6.81 -8.60
N GLY A 152 18.19 7.56 -8.76
CA GLY A 152 18.93 8.21 -7.66
C GLY A 152 19.43 7.26 -6.56
N ILE A 153 19.56 7.81 -5.35
CA ILE A 153 19.99 7.05 -4.16
C ILE A 153 19.04 5.88 -3.86
N GLU A 154 17.73 6.03 -4.08
CA GLU A 154 16.77 4.94 -3.93
C GLU A 154 17.16 3.70 -4.74
N LYS A 155 17.65 3.90 -5.98
CA LYS A 155 18.15 2.82 -6.85
C LYS A 155 19.52 2.32 -6.41
N GLU A 156 20.48 3.23 -6.23
CA GLU A 156 21.87 2.90 -5.90
C GLU A 156 22.01 2.12 -4.60
N LYS A 157 21.14 2.41 -3.63
CA LYS A 157 21.15 1.80 -2.29
C LYS A 157 19.95 0.89 -2.06
N ASN A 158 19.28 0.44 -3.12
CA ASN A 158 18.06 -0.34 -3.01
C ASN A 158 18.24 -1.59 -2.12
N ASP A 159 19.36 -2.31 -2.27
CA ASP A 159 19.58 -3.57 -1.55
C ASP A 159 19.73 -3.38 -0.04
N ILE A 160 20.14 -2.18 0.40
CA ILE A 160 20.24 -1.78 1.81
C ILE A 160 18.88 -1.26 2.29
N LEU A 161 18.26 -0.38 1.49
CA LEU A 161 17.01 0.28 1.85
C LEU A 161 15.81 -0.67 1.83
N ALA A 162 15.79 -1.69 0.98
CA ALA A 162 14.63 -2.55 0.78
C ALA A 162 14.36 -3.49 1.97
N GLY A 163 13.16 -3.37 2.52
CA GLY A 163 12.61 -4.32 3.49
C GLY A 163 11.93 -5.51 2.81
N VAL A 164 11.74 -6.58 3.58
CA VAL A 164 10.99 -7.78 3.20
C VAL A 164 9.84 -7.95 4.18
N ASN A 165 8.61 -7.82 3.69
CA ASN A 165 7.41 -8.06 4.46
C ASN A 165 7.45 -9.51 4.97
N GLY A 166 7.13 -9.66 6.24
CA GLY A 166 6.97 -10.97 6.84
C GLY A 166 5.53 -11.46 6.70
N GLY A 167 5.26 -12.61 7.29
CA GLY A 167 3.92 -13.15 7.42
C GLY A 167 3.84 -14.61 7.07
N GLN A 168 2.60 -15.08 6.90
CA GLN A 168 2.32 -16.48 6.64
C GLN A 168 1.10 -16.65 5.75
N LEU A 169 1.17 -17.65 4.88
CA LEU A 169 0.04 -18.23 4.19
C LEU A 169 -0.25 -19.59 4.84
N VAL A 170 -1.44 -19.73 5.41
CA VAL A 170 -1.86 -20.93 6.14
C VAL A 170 -3.22 -21.43 5.64
N ILE A 171 -3.50 -22.70 5.87
CA ILE A 171 -4.82 -23.30 5.73
C ILE A 171 -5.41 -23.41 7.14
N LYS A 172 -6.62 -22.89 7.33
CA LYS A 172 -7.39 -23.01 8.57
C LYS A 172 -8.62 -23.90 8.37
N ASP A 173 -9.02 -24.63 9.41
CA ASP A 173 -10.32 -25.33 9.45
C ASP A 173 -11.48 -24.34 9.65
N SER A 174 -12.72 -24.86 9.65
CA SER A 174 -13.92 -24.07 9.93
C SER A 174 -13.95 -23.43 11.32
N SER A 175 -13.19 -23.97 12.27
CA SER A 175 -13.06 -23.45 13.63
C SER A 175 -11.95 -22.39 13.76
N GLY A 176 -11.18 -22.14 12.69
CA GLY A 176 -10.09 -21.18 12.65
C GLY A 176 -8.72 -21.72 13.09
N ASN A 177 -8.59 -23.02 13.40
CA ASN A 177 -7.33 -23.64 13.76
C ASN A 177 -6.45 -23.81 12.51
N ILE A 178 -5.14 -23.58 12.66
CA ILE A 178 -4.19 -23.77 11.57
C ILE A 178 -3.97 -25.28 11.34
N ILE A 179 -4.40 -25.78 10.18
CA ILE A 179 -4.14 -27.15 9.74
C ILE A 179 -2.73 -27.25 9.16
N ARG A 180 -2.31 -26.23 8.39
CA ARG A 180 -1.04 -26.25 7.66
C ARG A 180 -0.51 -24.86 7.35
N THR A 181 0.79 -24.66 7.52
CA THR A 181 1.52 -23.51 6.97
C THR A 181 2.05 -23.83 5.57
N ILE A 182 1.67 -23.03 4.58
CA ILE A 182 2.12 -23.15 3.19
C ILE A 182 3.41 -22.36 2.98
N LEU A 183 3.43 -21.12 3.48
CA LEU A 183 4.56 -20.21 3.38
C LEU A 183 4.68 -19.45 4.69
N GLN A 184 5.92 -19.26 5.15
CA GLN A 184 6.25 -18.35 6.23
C GLN A 184 7.49 -17.56 5.81
N VAL A 185 7.42 -16.24 5.95
CA VAL A 185 8.52 -15.33 5.66
C VAL A 185 8.74 -14.48 6.90
N PHE A 186 9.99 -14.40 7.35
CA PHE A 186 10.34 -13.52 8.45
C PHE A 186 10.47 -12.09 7.94
N LYS A 187 9.82 -11.17 8.65
CA LYS A 187 9.93 -9.75 8.39
C LYS A 187 11.39 -9.31 8.54
N ARG A 188 11.87 -8.50 7.60
CA ARG A 188 13.15 -7.78 7.69
C ARG A 188 12.95 -6.33 7.29
N ASP A 189 13.16 -5.40 8.20
CA ASP A 189 13.19 -3.98 7.86
C ASP A 189 14.47 -3.66 7.06
N GLY A 190 14.38 -2.69 6.15
CA GLY A 190 15.54 -2.14 5.47
C GLY A 190 16.33 -1.21 6.37
N GLU A 191 17.60 -0.99 6.03
CA GLU A 191 18.53 -0.21 6.84
C GLU A 191 18.60 1.26 6.36
N ASP A 192 18.72 2.18 7.32
CA ASP A 192 18.91 3.61 7.02
C ASP A 192 20.29 3.82 6.36
N VAL A 193 20.34 4.68 5.34
CA VAL A 193 21.57 5.10 4.67
C VAL A 193 21.89 6.54 5.05
N GLN A 194 23.13 6.77 5.50
CA GLN A 194 23.68 8.10 5.72
C GLN A 194 24.47 8.54 4.48
N LEU A 195 24.25 9.78 4.04
CA LEU A 195 24.95 10.41 2.91
C LEU A 195 26.07 11.35 3.36
#